data_AF-M1D1P3-F1
#
_entry.id   AF-M1D1P3-F1
#
_cell.length_a   1.000
_cell.length_b   1.000
_cell.length_c   1.000
_cell.angle_alpha   90.00
_cell.angle_beta   90.00
_cell.angle_gamma   90.00
#
_symmetry.space_group_name_H-M   'P 1'
#
loop_
_entity.id
_entity.type
_entity.pdbx_description
1 polymer ?
#
loop_
_entity_poly.entity_id
_entity_poly.type
_entity_poly.pdbx_seq_one_letter_code
_entity_poly.pdbx_strand_id
1 'polypeptide(L)'
;MNKYNGVLGIYNCQGAAWSTAERKTTFHKTNSEAITGYIRGRDVHFISEAALDPNWSGDTVLYSHRSAELVVLPYNAAMPVSFKILEHETYTVTPIKVLAPGFSFAPLGLIDMYNAGGAIEGLKYEVKAGAELSELEAGYQGEGNLVAEDKIENLSTEAVAVVSMEVRGCGRFGIYSSVKPRKCSVGGDMVDFAYNSESGLLTLNLDAMPPADQKVHIIEVEV
;
A
#
# COMPACT_ATOMS: atom_id res chain seq x y z
N MET A 1 4.54 13.36 3.42
CA MET A 1 5.01 11.99 3.66
C MET A 1 4.57 11.63 5.07
N ASN A 2 3.98 10.45 5.25
CA ASN A 2 3.59 9.93 6.56
C ASN A 2 4.71 9.03 7.08
N LYS A 3 4.62 8.61 8.34
CA LYS A 3 5.67 7.79 8.99
C LYS A 3 5.94 6.46 8.29
N TYR A 4 4.92 5.86 7.66
CA TYR A 4 5.00 4.51 7.07
C TYR A 4 4.56 4.45 5.61
N ASN A 5 4.15 5.57 5.00
CA ASN A 5 3.81 5.63 3.59
C ASN A 5 3.80 7.07 3.05
N GLY A 6 3.48 7.20 1.76
CA GLY A 6 3.41 8.45 1.03
C GLY A 6 2.06 8.68 0.35
N VAL A 7 1.90 9.91 -0.13
CA VAL A 7 0.80 10.30 -0.99
C VAL A 7 1.38 10.90 -2.25
N LEU A 8 0.84 10.50 -3.41
CA LEU A 8 1.17 11.05 -4.71
C LEU A 8 -0.10 11.56 -5.37
N GLY A 9 -0.21 12.90 -5.50
CA GLY A 9 -1.30 13.54 -6.23
C GLY A 9 -0.82 13.95 -7.63
N ILE A 10 -1.57 13.58 -8.66
CA ILE A 10 -1.26 13.91 -10.06
C ILE A 10 -2.45 14.69 -10.64
N TYR A 11 -2.17 15.84 -11.23
CA TYR A 11 -3.19 16.78 -11.69
C TYR A 11 -2.89 17.23 -13.12
N ASN A 12 -3.86 17.11 -14.03
CA ASN A 12 -3.77 17.78 -15.31
C ASN A 12 -4.32 19.21 -15.20
N CYS A 13 -3.40 20.16 -15.05
CA CYS A 13 -3.70 21.59 -14.94
C CYS A 13 -3.57 22.34 -16.28
N GLN A 14 -3.62 21.64 -17.42
CA GLN A 14 -3.49 22.26 -18.73
C GLN A 14 -4.50 23.41 -18.91
N GLY A 15 -3.99 24.55 -19.39
CA GLY A 15 -4.80 25.74 -19.68
C GLY A 15 -4.92 26.71 -18.50
N ALA A 16 -4.50 26.33 -17.29
CA ALA A 16 -4.40 27.23 -16.14
C ALA A 16 -2.94 27.49 -15.77
N ALA A 17 -2.59 28.76 -15.54
CA ALA A 17 -1.27 29.15 -15.04
C ALA A 17 -1.41 30.24 -13.97
N TRP A 18 -0.52 30.26 -12.98
CA TRP A 18 -0.45 31.37 -12.03
C TRP A 18 0.35 32.52 -12.63
N SER A 19 -0.26 33.70 -12.76
CA SER A 19 0.44 34.93 -13.15
C SER A 19 0.96 35.65 -11.90
N THR A 20 2.28 35.72 -11.74
CA THR A 20 2.90 36.46 -10.62
C THR A 20 2.67 37.97 -10.74
N ALA A 21 2.63 38.50 -11.96
CA ALA A 21 2.37 39.91 -12.23
C ALA A 21 0.93 40.30 -11.88
N GLU A 22 -0.05 39.49 -12.30
CA GLU A 22 -1.47 39.79 -12.06
C GLU A 22 -1.99 39.23 -10.72
N ARG A 23 -1.19 38.42 -10.01
CA ARG A 23 -1.54 37.72 -8.76
C ARG A 23 -2.86 36.96 -8.85
N LYS A 24 -3.12 36.33 -10.00
CA LYS A 24 -4.30 35.52 -10.25
C LYS A 24 -3.98 34.35 -11.18
N THR A 25 -4.85 33.35 -11.16
CA THR A 25 -4.84 32.28 -12.17
C THR A 25 -5.31 32.85 -13.50
N THR A 26 -4.48 32.74 -14.54
CA THR A 26 -4.79 33.09 -15.92
C THR A 26 -5.05 31.84 -16.73
N PHE A 27 -5.95 31.96 -17.70
CA PHE A 27 -6.33 30.86 -18.58
C PHE A 27 -5.80 31.09 -19.99
N HIS A 28 -5.14 30.08 -20.54
CA HIS A 28 -4.57 30.11 -21.88
C HIS A 28 -5.23 29.04 -22.74
N LYS A 29 -5.34 29.30 -24.04
CA LYS A 29 -5.89 28.32 -24.98
C LYS A 29 -4.93 27.14 -25.08
N THR A 30 -5.43 25.93 -24.84
CA THR A 30 -4.69 24.69 -24.96
C THR A 30 -5.40 23.68 -25.85
N ASN A 31 -4.69 22.60 -26.22
CA ASN A 31 -5.33 21.45 -26.82
C ASN A 31 -6.28 20.78 -25.80
N SER A 32 -7.33 20.10 -26.25
CA SER A 32 -8.27 19.34 -25.40
C SER A 32 -7.87 17.88 -25.18
N GLU A 33 -6.75 17.45 -25.75
CA GLU A 33 -6.24 16.09 -25.62
C GLU A 33 -5.72 15.78 -24.22
N ALA A 34 -5.80 14.50 -23.84
CA ALA A 34 -5.25 14.03 -22.58
C ALA A 34 -3.72 14.12 -22.58
N ILE A 35 -3.15 14.41 -21.41
CA ILE A 35 -1.71 14.37 -21.18
C ILE A 35 -1.36 13.05 -20.53
N THR A 36 -0.38 12.37 -21.12
CA THR A 36 0.17 11.12 -20.59
C THR A 36 1.52 11.37 -19.94
N GLY A 37 1.69 10.85 -18.73
CA GLY A 37 2.94 10.83 -17.99
C GLY A 37 3.19 9.45 -17.40
N TYR A 38 4.19 9.36 -16.54
CA TYR A 38 4.53 8.14 -15.83
C TYR A 38 4.78 8.46 -14.37
N ILE A 39 4.42 7.51 -13.50
CA ILE A 39 4.70 7.59 -12.07
C ILE A 39 5.47 6.36 -11.60
N ARG A 40 6.25 6.54 -10.54
CA ARG A 40 7.02 5.50 -9.86
C ARG A 40 6.78 5.58 -8.36
N GLY A 41 6.99 4.48 -7.64
CA GLY A 41 6.94 4.49 -6.17
C GLY A 41 7.88 5.51 -5.54
N ARG A 42 9.08 5.68 -6.14
CA ARG A 42 10.10 6.65 -5.71
C ARG A 42 9.79 8.12 -5.96
N ASP A 43 8.71 8.43 -6.70
CA ASP A 43 8.32 9.83 -6.91
C ASP A 43 7.73 10.45 -5.62
N VAL A 44 7.38 9.61 -4.63
CA VAL A 44 7.19 10.08 -3.25
C VAL A 44 8.55 10.41 -2.64
N HIS A 45 8.73 11.68 -2.31
CA HIS A 45 9.89 12.17 -1.60
C HIS A 45 10.11 11.41 -0.28
N PHE A 46 11.34 10.91 -0.10
CA PHE A 46 11.79 10.16 1.08
C PHE A 46 11.01 8.87 1.36
N ILE A 47 10.44 8.23 0.33
CA ILE A 47 9.71 6.96 0.52
C ILE A 47 10.56 5.86 1.19
N SER A 48 11.88 5.88 1.01
CA SER A 48 12.79 4.96 1.68
C SER A 48 12.83 5.14 3.20
N GLU A 49 12.57 6.33 3.72
CA GLU A 49 12.51 6.58 5.18
C GLU A 49 11.23 6.02 5.81
N ALA A 50 10.18 5.83 5.00
CA ALA A 50 8.95 5.18 5.42
C ALA A 50 9.08 3.65 5.48
N ALA A 51 10.11 3.09 4.84
CA ALA A 51 10.41 1.66 4.93
C ALA A 51 11.11 1.38 6.26
N LEU A 52 10.50 0.52 7.09
CA LEU A 52 11.11 0.07 8.35
C LEU A 52 12.31 -0.87 8.17
N ASP A 53 12.58 -1.30 6.95
CA ASP A 53 13.66 -2.20 6.59
C ASP A 53 14.80 -1.43 5.90
N PRO A 54 16.01 -1.38 6.51
CA PRO A 54 17.18 -0.77 5.87
C PRO A 54 17.57 -1.40 4.53
N ASN A 55 17.17 -2.66 4.30
CA ASN A 55 17.46 -3.42 3.08
C ASN A 55 16.24 -3.53 2.16
N TRP A 56 15.25 -2.64 2.32
CA TRP A 56 14.05 -2.63 1.48
C TRP A 56 14.41 -2.59 -0.03
N SER A 57 13.77 -3.47 -0.81
CA SER A 57 14.03 -3.64 -2.24
C SER A 57 13.68 -2.42 -3.10
N GLY A 58 12.85 -1.52 -2.57
CA GLY A 58 12.28 -0.40 -3.32
C GLY A 58 10.89 -0.69 -3.91
N ASP A 59 10.36 -1.91 -3.70
CA ASP A 59 9.04 -2.30 -4.19
C ASP A 59 7.93 -1.64 -3.36
N THR A 60 6.94 -1.11 -4.06
CA THR A 60 5.84 -0.35 -3.46
C THR A 60 4.49 -0.91 -3.87
N VAL A 61 3.48 -0.59 -3.08
CA VAL A 61 2.08 -0.70 -3.47
C VAL A 61 1.51 0.69 -3.64
N LEU A 62 0.78 0.88 -4.73
CA LEU A 62 0.01 2.09 -5.03
C LEU A 62 -1.48 1.76 -4.93
N TYR A 63 -2.21 2.44 -4.05
CA TYR A 63 -3.66 2.38 -3.97
C TYR A 63 -4.27 3.63 -4.61
N SER A 64 -5.07 3.46 -5.67
CA SER A 64 -5.83 4.54 -6.32
C SER A 64 -7.06 4.88 -5.50
N HIS A 65 -7.19 6.14 -5.11
CA HIS A 65 -8.37 6.62 -4.39
C HIS A 65 -9.60 6.75 -5.31
N ARG A 66 -9.41 6.94 -6.61
CA ARG A 66 -10.51 7.07 -7.57
C ARG A 66 -11.07 5.72 -8.00
N SER A 67 -10.23 4.72 -8.31
CA SER A 67 -10.70 3.39 -8.74
C SER A 67 -10.84 2.39 -7.59
N ALA A 68 -10.30 2.70 -6.41
CA ALA A 68 -10.20 1.78 -5.28
C ALA A 68 -9.40 0.50 -5.60
N GLU A 69 -8.47 0.59 -6.55
CA GLU A 69 -7.61 -0.52 -6.98
C GLU A 69 -6.18 -0.38 -6.47
N LEU A 70 -5.49 -1.52 -6.42
CA LEU A 70 -4.13 -1.65 -5.90
C LEU A 70 -3.22 -2.16 -7.02
N VAL A 71 -2.08 -1.50 -7.20
CA VAL A 71 -1.02 -1.93 -8.10
C VAL A 71 0.28 -2.12 -7.33
N VAL A 72 0.86 -3.33 -7.43
CA VAL A 72 2.23 -3.58 -6.99
C VAL A 72 3.18 -3.00 -8.04
N LEU A 73 4.07 -2.12 -7.62
CA LEU A 73 5.02 -1.46 -8.50
C LEU A 73 6.46 -1.77 -8.04
N PRO A 74 7.18 -2.62 -8.79
CA PRO A 74 8.57 -2.95 -8.49
C PRO A 74 9.48 -1.73 -8.50
N TYR A 75 10.66 -1.86 -7.91
CA TYR A 75 11.63 -0.79 -7.87
C TYR A 75 11.91 -0.20 -9.27
N ASN A 76 11.77 1.12 -9.37
CA ASN A 76 12.01 1.92 -10.58
C ASN A 76 11.08 1.62 -11.77
N ALA A 77 10.13 0.69 -11.64
CA ALA A 77 9.08 0.47 -12.63
C ALA A 77 8.23 1.73 -12.78
N ALA A 78 7.85 2.03 -14.02
CA ALA A 78 7.11 3.23 -14.38
C ALA A 78 5.70 2.83 -14.84
N MET A 79 4.68 3.31 -14.11
CA MET A 79 3.28 3.11 -14.47
C MET A 79 2.80 4.31 -15.28
N PRO A 80 2.28 4.12 -16.51
CA PRO A 80 1.71 5.20 -17.29
C PRO A 80 0.41 5.70 -16.66
N VAL A 81 0.19 7.01 -16.71
CA VAL A 81 -1.07 7.65 -16.32
C VAL A 81 -1.48 8.65 -17.40
N SER A 82 -2.77 8.73 -17.70
CA SER A 82 -3.28 9.66 -18.70
C SER A 82 -4.52 10.36 -18.18
N PHE A 83 -4.56 11.69 -18.32
CA PHE A 83 -5.61 12.53 -17.74
C PHE A 83 -6.09 13.57 -18.75
N LYS A 84 -7.40 13.74 -18.90
CA LYS A 84 -8.00 14.89 -19.58
C LYS A 84 -7.85 16.15 -18.74
N ILE A 85 -8.17 17.31 -19.32
CA ILE A 85 -8.18 18.60 -18.62
C ILE A 85 -9.04 18.50 -17.34
N LEU A 86 -8.49 18.95 -16.21
CA LEU A 86 -9.09 18.91 -14.86
C LEU A 86 -9.26 17.52 -14.25
N GLU A 87 -8.83 16.44 -14.92
CA GLU A 87 -8.74 15.13 -14.28
C GLU A 87 -7.51 15.05 -13.39
N HIS A 88 -7.65 14.27 -12.32
CA HIS A 88 -6.61 14.03 -11.34
C HIS A 88 -6.75 12.63 -10.76
N GLU A 89 -5.71 12.22 -10.05
CA GLU A 89 -5.68 11.00 -9.26
C GLU A 89 -4.85 11.23 -8.00
N THR A 90 -5.23 10.54 -6.92
CA THR A 90 -4.42 10.48 -5.70
C THR A 90 -4.10 9.03 -5.40
N TYR A 91 -2.83 8.75 -5.16
CA TYR A 91 -2.36 7.45 -4.73
C TYR A 91 -1.86 7.50 -3.29
N THR A 92 -2.19 6.48 -2.51
CA THR A 92 -1.39 6.12 -1.34
C THR A 92 -0.28 5.17 -1.80
N VAL A 93 0.96 5.49 -1.47
CA VAL A 93 2.15 4.72 -1.89
C VAL A 93 2.82 4.17 -0.64
N THR A 94 2.83 2.86 -0.46
CA THR A 94 3.43 2.22 0.72
C THR A 94 4.59 1.30 0.34
N PRO A 95 5.72 1.31 1.07
CA PRO A 95 6.78 0.32 0.91
C PRO A 95 6.27 -1.08 1.23
N ILE A 96 6.67 -2.08 0.42
CA ILE A 96 6.40 -3.49 0.70
C ILE A 96 7.48 -4.04 1.63
N LYS A 97 7.07 -4.68 2.73
CA LYS A 97 7.92 -5.51 3.57
C LYS A 97 7.76 -6.98 3.16
N VAL A 98 8.86 -7.63 2.80
CA VAL A 98 8.92 -9.09 2.67
C VAL A 98 9.03 -9.67 4.08
N LEU A 99 8.09 -10.54 4.43
CA LEU A 99 8.02 -11.24 5.72
C LEU A 99 8.74 -12.60 5.64
N ALA A 100 8.58 -13.28 4.51
CA ALA A 100 9.21 -14.55 4.15
C ALA A 100 9.07 -14.77 2.64
N PRO A 101 9.73 -15.78 2.02
CA PRO A 101 9.53 -16.09 0.61
C PRO A 101 8.05 -16.32 0.25
N GLY A 102 7.50 -15.49 -0.64
CA GLY A 102 6.07 -15.51 -1.03
C GLY A 102 5.12 -14.72 -0.12
N PHE A 103 5.60 -14.21 1.02
CA PHE A 103 4.81 -13.46 2.01
C PHE A 103 5.28 -12.02 2.09
N SER A 104 4.44 -11.12 1.61
CA SER A 104 4.70 -9.68 1.55
C SER A 104 3.53 -8.90 2.12
N PHE A 105 3.83 -7.76 2.76
CA PHE A 105 2.85 -6.95 3.47
C PHE A 105 3.14 -5.46 3.29
N ALA A 106 2.10 -4.64 3.19
CA ALA A 106 2.25 -3.19 3.22
C ALA A 106 1.00 -2.48 3.77
N PRO A 107 1.13 -1.56 4.74
CA PRO A 107 -0.02 -0.87 5.32
C PRO A 107 -0.46 0.36 4.50
N LEU A 108 -1.75 0.46 4.14
CA LEU A 108 -2.28 1.61 3.42
C LEU A 108 -2.80 2.69 4.37
N GLY A 109 -3.60 2.30 5.37
CA GLY A 109 -4.25 3.22 6.30
C GLY A 109 -5.75 3.32 6.09
N LEU A 110 -6.35 4.46 6.43
CA LEU A 110 -7.78 4.72 6.22
C LEU A 110 -8.04 5.07 4.75
N ILE A 111 -8.42 4.07 3.94
CA ILE A 111 -8.44 4.15 2.46
C ILE A 111 -9.56 5.00 1.87
N ASP A 112 -10.48 5.50 2.69
CA ASP A 112 -11.47 6.52 2.30
C ASP A 112 -10.97 7.96 2.60
N MET A 113 -9.71 8.11 3.02
CA MET A 113 -9.02 9.39 3.20
C MET A 113 -7.86 9.52 2.22
N TYR A 114 -7.75 10.64 1.51
CA TYR A 114 -6.63 10.86 0.56
C TYR A 114 -5.24 10.79 1.22
N ASN A 115 -5.14 11.12 2.51
CA ASN A 115 -3.93 10.90 3.32
C ASN A 115 -4.06 9.66 4.21
N ALA A 116 -4.40 8.51 3.61
CA ALA A 116 -4.78 7.29 4.31
C ALA A 116 -3.81 6.87 5.42
N GLY A 117 -2.50 6.86 5.14
CA GLY A 117 -1.51 6.43 6.12
C GLY A 117 -1.17 7.41 7.21
N GLY A 118 -1.71 8.64 7.16
CA GLY A 118 -1.58 9.58 8.26
C GLY A 118 -2.24 9.08 9.54
N ALA A 119 -3.10 8.07 9.44
CA ALA A 119 -3.73 7.38 10.56
C ALA A 119 -2.78 6.42 11.31
N ILE A 120 -1.68 5.97 10.70
CA ILE A 120 -0.82 4.94 11.28
C ILE A 120 0.26 5.59 12.14
N GLU A 121 0.19 5.38 13.45
CA GLU A 121 1.10 5.94 14.45
C GLU A 121 2.24 4.96 14.82
N GLY A 122 1.94 3.66 14.74
CA GLY A 122 2.85 2.57 15.09
C GLY A 122 2.71 1.40 14.11
N LEU A 123 3.83 0.72 13.85
CA LEU A 123 3.91 -0.45 12.98
C LEU A 123 5.04 -1.35 13.44
N LYS A 124 4.74 -2.64 13.64
CA LYS A 124 5.71 -3.66 14.05
C LYS A 124 5.47 -4.95 13.27
N TYR A 125 6.57 -5.56 12.83
CA TYR A 125 6.59 -6.85 12.16
C TYR A 125 7.22 -7.90 13.08
N GLU A 126 6.51 -9.00 13.34
CA GLU A 126 7.00 -10.13 14.12
C GLU A 126 7.00 -11.39 13.25
N VAL A 127 8.13 -11.69 12.62
CA VAL A 127 8.33 -12.88 11.78
C VAL A 127 8.59 -14.10 12.66
N LYS A 128 7.93 -15.23 12.41
CA LYS A 128 8.13 -16.47 13.18
C LYS A 128 9.31 -17.29 12.62
N ALA A 129 10.06 -17.91 13.54
CA ALA A 129 11.32 -18.60 13.24
C ALA A 129 11.24 -19.75 12.21
N GLY A 130 10.05 -20.30 11.95
CA GLY A 130 9.83 -21.34 10.93
C GLY A 130 9.88 -20.81 9.48
N ALA A 131 9.78 -19.49 9.29
CA ALA A 131 9.65 -18.88 7.96
C ALA A 131 10.98 -18.73 7.19
N GLU A 132 12.12 -18.74 7.88
CA GLU A 132 13.45 -18.71 7.24
C GLU A 132 13.93 -20.12 6.82
N LEU A 133 13.36 -21.19 7.39
CA LEU A 133 13.78 -22.57 7.16
C LEU A 133 13.34 -23.16 5.80
N SER A 134 12.37 -22.54 5.12
CA SER A 134 11.93 -22.97 3.79
C SER A 134 12.95 -22.70 2.68
N GLU A 135 14.02 -21.93 2.94
CA GLU A 135 15.11 -21.68 1.98
C GLU A 135 15.99 -22.92 1.74
N LEU A 136 16.00 -23.89 2.66
CA LEU A 136 16.87 -25.07 2.58
C LEU A 136 16.24 -26.27 1.84
N GLU A 137 14.93 -26.31 1.65
CA GLU A 137 14.26 -27.43 0.96
C GLU A 137 14.05 -27.19 -0.55
N ALA A 138 14.19 -25.95 -1.05
CA ALA A 138 14.06 -25.62 -2.48
C ALA A 138 15.36 -25.83 -3.29
N GLY A 139 16.24 -26.73 -2.84
CA GLY A 139 17.48 -27.08 -3.52
C GLY A 139 17.28 -28.15 -4.61
N TYR A 140 17.40 -27.73 -5.86
CA TYR A 140 17.58 -28.52 -7.10
C TYR A 140 16.37 -29.26 -7.69
N GLN A 141 15.79 -28.69 -8.76
CA GLN A 141 15.39 -29.44 -9.97
C GLN A 141 15.41 -28.52 -11.21
N GLY A 142 15.91 -29.06 -12.33
CA GLY A 142 16.48 -28.32 -13.45
C GLY A 142 15.53 -27.77 -14.52
N GLU A 143 16.17 -27.09 -15.46
CA GLU A 143 15.75 -26.49 -16.73
C GLU A 143 14.34 -26.81 -17.29
N GLY A 144 13.58 -25.75 -17.62
CA GLY A 144 12.60 -25.77 -18.71
C GLY A 144 11.32 -24.96 -18.51
N ASN A 145 11.21 -23.87 -19.28
CA ASN A 145 10.01 -23.08 -19.63
C ASN A 145 9.33 -22.18 -18.57
N LEU A 146 9.34 -20.88 -18.91
CA LEU A 146 8.57 -19.79 -18.32
C LEU A 146 7.06 -20.06 -18.48
N VAL A 147 6.39 -20.44 -17.40
CA VAL A 147 4.93 -20.42 -17.28
C VAL A 147 4.58 -20.06 -15.85
N ALA A 148 3.68 -19.08 -15.73
CA ALA A 148 2.94 -18.56 -14.56
C ALA A 148 3.53 -18.88 -13.17
N GLU A 149 3.91 -17.83 -12.43
CA GLU A 149 4.03 -17.90 -10.98
C GLU A 149 2.68 -18.36 -10.39
N ASP A 150 2.55 -19.67 -10.17
CA ASP A 150 1.43 -20.24 -9.45
C ASP A 150 1.34 -19.53 -8.10
N LYS A 151 0.23 -18.83 -7.87
CA LYS A 151 -0.08 -18.19 -6.59
C LYS A 151 -0.04 -19.26 -5.51
N ILE A 152 0.99 -19.20 -4.67
CA ILE A 152 1.16 -20.11 -3.54
C ILE A 152 -0.01 -19.87 -2.57
N GLU A 153 -1.00 -20.78 -2.57
CA GLU A 153 -2.00 -20.82 -1.50
C GLU A 153 -1.31 -21.36 -0.23
N ASN A 154 -1.29 -20.54 0.83
CA ASN A 154 -0.70 -20.93 2.10
C ASN A 154 -1.55 -22.03 2.77
N LEU A 155 -1.16 -23.29 2.57
CA LEU A 155 -1.75 -24.47 3.21
C LEU A 155 -1.12 -24.78 4.59
N SER A 156 -0.15 -23.98 5.06
CA SER A 156 0.49 -24.24 6.36
C SER A 156 -0.48 -23.95 7.52
N THR A 157 -0.35 -24.70 8.62
CA THR A 157 -1.19 -24.53 9.81
C THR A 157 -0.68 -23.44 10.76
N GLU A 158 0.50 -22.86 10.50
CA GLU A 158 1.14 -21.88 11.35
C GLU A 158 1.20 -20.50 10.67
N ALA A 159 1.23 -19.45 11.47
CA ALA A 159 1.45 -18.10 10.95
C ALA A 159 2.92 -17.91 10.58
N VAL A 160 3.15 -17.25 9.46
CA VAL A 160 4.47 -16.79 9.03
C VAL A 160 4.88 -15.55 9.84
N ALA A 161 3.93 -14.63 10.06
CA ALA A 161 4.20 -13.43 10.83
C ALA A 161 2.94 -12.87 11.50
N VAL A 162 3.15 -12.03 12.51
CA VAL A 162 2.12 -11.13 13.04
C VAL A 162 2.54 -9.70 12.76
N VAL A 163 1.67 -8.94 12.12
CA VAL A 163 1.87 -7.50 11.88
C VAL A 163 0.95 -6.72 12.80
N SER A 164 1.53 -5.88 13.65
CA SER A 164 0.80 -5.03 14.61
C SER A 164 0.87 -3.58 14.17
N MET A 165 -0.27 -2.89 14.19
CA MET A 165 -0.40 -1.49 13.79
C MET A 165 -1.17 -0.70 14.84
N GLU A 166 -0.67 0.49 15.18
CA GLU A 166 -1.40 1.46 15.99
C GLU A 166 -2.05 2.49 15.06
N VAL A 167 -3.37 2.56 15.08
CA VAL A 167 -4.13 3.36 14.09
C VAL A 167 -5.08 4.32 14.78
N ARG A 168 -5.02 5.60 14.40
CA ARG A 168 -5.95 6.64 14.83
C ARG A 168 -7.00 6.91 13.77
N GLY A 169 -8.26 6.98 14.19
CA GLY A 169 -9.41 7.30 13.34
C GLY A 169 -10.33 6.10 13.16
N CYS A 170 -11.39 6.30 12.39
CA CYS A 170 -12.42 5.30 12.09
C CYS A 170 -12.70 5.28 10.58
N GLY A 171 -13.32 4.20 10.09
CA GLY A 171 -13.61 3.97 8.67
C GLY A 171 -12.95 2.71 8.12
N ARG A 172 -12.96 2.55 6.79
CA ARG A 172 -12.31 1.40 6.13
C ARG A 172 -10.80 1.52 6.22
N PHE A 173 -10.18 0.52 6.81
CA PHE A 173 -8.73 0.37 6.88
C PHE A 173 -8.26 -0.62 5.81
N GLY A 174 -7.27 -0.23 5.02
CA GLY A 174 -6.71 -1.01 3.93
C GLY A 174 -5.28 -1.48 4.21
N ILE A 175 -5.00 -2.70 3.76
CA ILE A 175 -3.70 -3.38 3.87
C ILE A 175 -3.45 -4.12 2.55
N TYR A 176 -2.22 -4.15 2.10
CA TYR A 176 -1.75 -5.12 1.11
C TYR A 176 -1.20 -6.35 1.80
N SER A 177 -1.60 -7.54 1.35
CA SER A 177 -0.93 -8.80 1.66
C SER A 177 -0.89 -9.70 0.42
N SER A 178 0.29 -10.25 0.09
CA SER A 178 0.47 -11.13 -1.07
C SER A 178 -0.33 -12.43 -0.98
N VAL A 179 -0.69 -12.84 0.24
CA VAL A 179 -1.51 -14.01 0.53
C VAL A 179 -2.71 -13.58 1.37
N LYS A 180 -3.76 -14.40 1.40
CA LYS A 180 -4.90 -14.15 2.29
C LYS A 180 -4.45 -14.32 3.75
N PRO A 181 -4.59 -13.30 4.60
CA PRO A 181 -4.26 -13.43 6.02
C PRO A 181 -5.16 -14.47 6.71
N ARG A 182 -4.65 -15.08 7.77
CA ARG A 182 -5.33 -16.13 8.54
C ARG A 182 -6.45 -15.54 9.40
N LYS A 183 -6.16 -14.43 10.08
CA LYS A 183 -7.12 -13.70 10.92
C LYS A 183 -6.68 -12.24 11.12
N CYS A 184 -7.64 -11.40 11.46
CA CYS A 184 -7.42 -10.03 11.90
C CYS A 184 -8.07 -9.82 13.27
N SER A 185 -7.47 -8.97 14.10
CA SER A 185 -8.09 -8.50 15.34
C SER A 185 -7.95 -6.99 15.48
N VAL A 186 -8.89 -6.37 16.21
CA VAL A 186 -8.87 -4.96 16.58
C VAL A 186 -9.10 -4.87 18.08
N GLY A 187 -8.11 -4.34 18.82
CA GLY A 187 -8.17 -4.28 20.29
C GLY A 187 -8.14 -5.66 20.97
N GLY A 188 -7.70 -6.70 20.26
CA GLY A 188 -7.69 -8.09 20.73
C GLY A 188 -8.95 -8.89 20.34
N ASP A 189 -10.02 -8.23 19.89
CA ASP A 189 -11.23 -8.88 19.41
C ASP A 189 -11.07 -9.27 17.94
N MET A 190 -11.40 -10.52 17.60
CA MET A 190 -11.38 -10.98 16.21
C MET A 190 -12.43 -10.25 15.38
N VAL A 191 -12.03 -9.82 14.18
CA VAL A 191 -12.91 -9.11 13.25
C VAL A 191 -12.94 -9.79 11.89
N ASP A 192 -14.07 -9.68 11.22
CA ASP A 192 -14.20 -10.05 9.82
C ASP A 192 -13.43 -9.06 8.93
N PHE A 193 -12.91 -9.57 7.82
CA PHE A 193 -12.24 -8.77 6.81
C PHE A 193 -12.61 -9.26 5.41
N ALA A 194 -12.58 -8.35 4.44
CA ALA A 194 -12.64 -8.71 3.03
C ALA A 194 -11.22 -8.83 2.47
N TYR A 195 -11.01 -9.77 1.55
CA TYR A 195 -9.73 -9.96 0.87
C TYR A 195 -9.95 -10.20 -0.61
N ASN A 196 -9.30 -9.40 -1.45
CA ASN A 196 -9.24 -9.60 -2.89
C ASN A 196 -7.95 -10.37 -3.22
N SER A 197 -8.07 -11.64 -3.63
CA SER A 197 -6.92 -12.48 -3.98
C SER A 197 -6.26 -12.11 -5.29
N GLU A 198 -6.91 -11.33 -6.16
CA GLU A 198 -6.33 -10.83 -7.40
C GLU A 198 -5.31 -9.73 -7.11
N SER A 199 -5.69 -8.75 -6.29
CA SER A 199 -4.88 -7.57 -5.98
C SER A 199 -4.09 -7.64 -4.67
N GLY A 200 -4.44 -8.57 -3.77
CA GLY A 200 -3.88 -8.66 -2.42
C GLY A 200 -4.44 -7.60 -1.45
N LEU A 201 -5.51 -6.89 -1.81
CA LEU A 201 -6.12 -5.90 -0.94
C LEU A 201 -6.95 -6.58 0.16
N LEU A 202 -6.54 -6.38 1.41
CA LEU A 202 -7.34 -6.65 2.61
C LEU A 202 -8.00 -5.35 3.09
N THR A 203 -9.28 -5.44 3.47
CA THR A 203 -10.00 -4.34 4.12
C THR A 203 -10.77 -4.80 5.35
N LEU A 204 -10.72 -4.01 6.41
CA LEU A 204 -11.53 -4.16 7.62
C LEU A 204 -12.12 -2.81 8.04
N ASN A 205 -13.19 -2.82 8.84
CA ASN A 205 -13.83 -1.60 9.33
C ASN A 205 -13.40 -1.28 10.76
N LEU A 206 -13.09 -0.01 11.00
CA LEU A 206 -12.92 0.56 12.34
C LEU A 206 -14.15 1.40 12.64
N ASP A 207 -15.11 0.85 13.40
CA ASP A 207 -16.45 1.45 13.52
C ASP A 207 -16.46 2.78 14.29
N ALA A 208 -15.72 2.86 15.40
CA ALA A 208 -15.62 4.04 16.25
C ALA A 208 -14.26 4.11 16.92
N MET A 209 -13.81 5.31 17.30
CA MET A 209 -12.59 5.48 18.08
C MET A 209 -12.62 4.64 19.36
N PRO A 210 -11.48 4.08 19.81
CA PRO A 210 -11.42 3.39 21.08
C PRO A 210 -11.69 4.35 22.26
N PRO A 211 -11.96 3.80 23.46
CA PRO A 211 -12.22 4.61 24.65
C PRO A 211 -11.08 5.61 24.95
N ALA A 212 -11.37 6.69 25.68
CA ALA A 212 -10.49 7.86 25.78
C ALA A 212 -9.08 7.60 26.38
N ASP A 213 -8.92 6.52 27.14
CA ASP A 213 -7.65 6.02 27.64
C ASP A 213 -6.78 5.37 26.54
N GLN A 214 -7.41 4.80 25.51
CA GLN A 214 -6.78 4.17 24.37
C GLN A 214 -6.92 5.05 23.12
N LYS A 215 -5.89 5.86 22.83
CA LYS A 215 -5.91 6.88 21.76
C LYS A 215 -5.82 6.33 20.32
N VAL A 216 -5.62 5.02 20.18
CA VAL A 216 -5.36 4.32 18.92
C VAL A 216 -5.97 2.92 18.96
N HIS A 217 -6.49 2.46 17.82
CA HIS A 217 -6.78 1.05 17.58
C HIS A 217 -5.47 0.26 17.55
N ILE A 218 -5.46 -0.93 18.13
CA ILE A 218 -4.41 -1.91 17.91
C ILE A 218 -4.95 -2.93 16.92
N ILE A 219 -4.43 -2.92 15.70
CA ILE A 219 -4.78 -3.87 14.65
C ILE A 219 -3.70 -4.91 14.57
N GLU A 220 -4.07 -6.19 14.64
CA GLU A 220 -3.14 -7.30 14.42
C GLU A 220 -3.59 -8.15 13.25
N VAL A 221 -2.66 -8.43 12.35
CA VAL A 221 -2.88 -9.29 11.18
C VAL A 221 -1.94 -10.47 11.26
N GLU A 222 -2.51 -11.67 11.32
CA GLU A 222 -1.77 -12.92 11.27
C GLU A 222 -1.68 -13.38 9.81
N VAL A 223 -0.47 -13.39 9.26
CA VAL A 223 -0.16 -13.79 7.87
C VAL A 223 0.39 -15.21 7.87
#